data_AF-A0A2E3QX47-F1
#
_entry.id   AF-A0A2E3QX47-F1
#
_cell.length_a   1.000
_cell.length_b   1.000
_cell.length_c   1.000
_cell.angle_alpha   90.00
_cell.angle_beta   90.00
_cell.angle_gamma   90.00
#
_symmetry.space_group_name_H-M   'P 1'
#
loop_
_entity.id
_entity.type
_entity.pdbx_description
1 polymer ?
#
loop_
_entity_poly.entity_id
_entity_poly.type
_entity_poly.pdbx_seq_one_letter_code
_entity_poly.pdbx_strand_id
1 'polypeptide(L)'
;MSRSRLLSLSALVLALGLTAFAPSDYVVAAFSNMRPGGTVNGWEAMSLGDAPRSQYALVRDGSSTVIRAEANRSASGLIRRFDLDPNRFPIMTWRWKAENVISGGNIRSRGGDDYPARIYITFDYDPSDLSFGDRVKYRALRALGYDDIPVRALSYVWANRSSETQIVPNAYTDWVQMVPVRSGSSGLGTWQTERRDIVRDYRAAFGEDPPAISGVAIMTDADNTGGSATAYFGDIRLGTR
;
A
#
# COMPACT_ATOMS: atom_id res chain seq x y z
N MET A 1 9.85 -9.50 -85.61
CA MET A 1 8.47 -9.66 -85.08
C MET A 1 8.54 -9.70 -83.56
N SER A 2 7.74 -8.83 -82.94
CA SER A 2 7.67 -8.52 -81.51
C SER A 2 7.53 -9.75 -80.60
N ARG A 3 8.26 -9.78 -79.48
CA ARG A 3 7.86 -10.54 -78.28
C ARG A 3 7.89 -9.61 -77.07
N SER A 4 6.69 -9.42 -76.55
CA SER A 4 6.25 -8.54 -75.48
C SER A 4 6.72 -9.01 -74.11
N ARG A 5 6.91 -8.01 -73.24
CA ARG A 5 7.30 -8.09 -71.82
C ARG A 5 6.21 -8.73 -70.95
N LEU A 6 6.62 -9.45 -69.90
CA LEU A 6 5.85 -9.61 -68.67
C LEU A 6 6.82 -9.34 -67.50
N LEU A 7 6.73 -8.13 -66.93
CA LEU A 7 7.34 -7.78 -65.66
C LEU A 7 6.35 -8.16 -64.57
N SER A 8 6.68 -9.16 -63.76
CA SER A 8 5.92 -9.53 -62.56
C SER A 8 6.15 -8.48 -61.47
N LEU A 9 5.10 -7.76 -61.11
CA LEU A 9 5.10 -6.82 -59.99
C LEU A 9 4.84 -7.60 -58.70
N SER A 10 5.87 -7.87 -57.91
CA SER A 10 5.71 -8.44 -56.56
C SER A 10 5.21 -7.34 -55.62
N ALA A 11 3.95 -7.44 -55.18
CA ALA A 11 3.39 -6.57 -54.15
C ALA A 11 3.97 -6.95 -52.79
N LEU A 12 4.79 -6.06 -52.22
CA LEU A 12 5.29 -6.17 -50.85
C LEU A 12 4.17 -5.75 -49.88
N VAL A 13 3.54 -6.70 -49.23
CA VAL A 13 2.61 -6.43 -48.12
C VAL A 13 3.44 -6.05 -46.90
N LEU A 14 3.54 -4.75 -46.60
CA LEU A 14 4.09 -4.25 -45.34
C LEU A 14 3.08 -4.58 -44.23
N ALA A 15 3.34 -5.65 -43.47
CA ALA A 15 2.65 -5.87 -42.21
C ALA A 15 3.12 -4.79 -41.23
N LEU A 16 2.31 -3.73 -41.04
CA LEU A 16 2.48 -2.82 -39.91
C LEU A 16 2.27 -3.64 -38.64
N GLY A 17 3.36 -3.91 -37.92
CA GLY A 17 3.29 -4.50 -36.59
C GLY A 17 2.50 -3.57 -35.67
N LEU A 18 1.33 -4.02 -35.22
CA LEU A 18 0.67 -3.48 -34.04
C LEU A 18 1.60 -3.73 -32.85
N THR A 19 2.40 -2.74 -32.47
CA THR A 19 3.02 -2.74 -31.15
C THR A 19 1.90 -2.70 -30.13
N ALA A 20 1.58 -3.84 -29.52
CA ALA A 20 0.74 -3.88 -28.35
C ALA A 20 1.43 -3.03 -27.28
N PHE A 21 0.83 -1.88 -26.92
CA PHE A 21 1.25 -1.13 -25.76
C PHE A 21 1.08 -2.06 -24.55
N ALA A 22 2.20 -2.40 -23.89
CA ALA A 22 2.12 -2.98 -22.55
C ALA A 22 1.28 -2.03 -21.70
N PRO A 23 0.35 -2.53 -20.85
CA PRO A 23 -0.37 -1.66 -19.95
C PRO A 23 0.64 -0.86 -19.13
N SER A 24 0.59 0.46 -19.24
CA SER A 24 1.36 1.34 -18.35
C SER A 24 0.99 1.01 -16.91
N ASP A 25 1.97 0.98 -16.02
CA ASP A 25 1.73 0.82 -14.58
C ASP A 25 0.62 1.77 -14.10
N TYR A 26 -0.23 1.28 -13.21
CA TYR A 26 -1.18 2.12 -12.51
C TYR A 26 -0.44 2.88 -11.39
N VAL A 27 -0.34 4.20 -11.54
CA VAL A 27 0.37 5.07 -10.60
C VAL A 27 -0.54 5.43 -9.42
N VAL A 28 -0.30 4.76 -8.28
CA VAL A 28 -0.99 5.00 -7.01
C VAL A 28 -0.47 6.27 -6.33
N ALA A 29 0.83 6.55 -6.42
CA ALA A 29 1.41 7.77 -5.89
C ALA A 29 2.61 8.18 -6.73
N ALA A 30 2.62 9.44 -7.17
CA ALA A 30 3.80 10.10 -7.74
C ALA A 30 4.13 11.32 -6.87
N PHE A 31 4.47 11.09 -5.60
CA PHE A 31 4.84 12.15 -4.67
C PHE A 31 6.05 12.94 -5.20
N SER A 32 6.94 12.28 -5.94
CA SER A 32 8.08 12.88 -6.62
C SER A 32 7.72 14.04 -7.57
N ASN A 33 6.50 14.02 -8.12
CA ASN A 33 5.97 15.07 -9.01
C ASN A 33 5.20 16.17 -8.27
N MET A 34 5.06 16.06 -6.95
CA MET A 34 4.37 17.05 -6.13
C MET A 34 5.35 18.13 -5.60
N ARG A 35 4.79 19.25 -5.16
CA ARG A 35 5.56 20.39 -4.63
C ARG A 35 5.83 20.20 -3.13
N PRO A 36 7.08 20.28 -2.65
CA PRO A 36 7.38 20.33 -1.22
C PRO A 36 6.65 21.49 -0.53
N GLY A 37 6.10 21.24 0.67
CA GLY A 37 5.25 22.17 1.42
C GLY A 37 3.85 22.34 0.85
N GLY A 38 3.50 21.63 -0.23
CA GLY A 38 2.16 21.64 -0.82
C GLY A 38 1.20 20.66 -0.15
N THR A 39 -0.01 20.60 -0.69
CA THR A 39 -1.03 19.61 -0.31
C THR A 39 -0.73 18.25 -0.95
N VAL A 40 -1.05 17.17 -0.23
CA VAL A 40 -0.95 15.80 -0.74
C VAL A 40 -2.17 15.50 -1.62
N ASN A 41 -2.16 15.99 -2.86
CA ASN A 41 -3.33 15.94 -3.74
C ASN A 41 -3.76 14.50 -4.05
N GLY A 42 -5.06 14.23 -3.97
CA GLY A 42 -5.65 12.91 -4.23
C GLY A 42 -5.56 11.94 -3.05
N TRP A 43 -5.19 12.42 -1.86
CA TRP A 43 -5.15 11.65 -0.62
C TRP A 43 -6.06 12.27 0.43
N GLU A 44 -6.79 11.43 1.14
CA GLU A 44 -7.73 11.79 2.20
C GLU A 44 -7.13 11.43 3.56
N ALA A 45 -7.45 12.22 4.58
CA ALA A 45 -6.93 11.98 5.92
C ALA A 45 -7.75 10.89 6.63
N MET A 46 -7.11 9.78 6.99
CA MET A 46 -7.70 8.68 7.74
C MET A 46 -7.58 8.94 9.24
N SER A 47 -8.63 8.66 10.01
CA SER A 47 -8.63 8.73 11.48
C SER A 47 -8.77 7.32 12.07
N LEU A 48 -8.22 7.12 13.27
CA LEU A 48 -8.35 5.87 14.02
C LEU A 48 -8.91 6.17 15.41
N GLY A 49 -10.24 6.15 15.53
CA GLY A 49 -10.93 6.54 16.76
C GLY A 49 -10.51 7.95 17.22
N ASP A 50 -10.25 8.08 18.52
CA ASP A 50 -9.90 9.35 19.17
C ASP A 50 -8.37 9.59 19.29
N ALA A 51 -7.55 8.79 18.60
CA ALA A 51 -6.10 8.95 18.67
C ALA A 51 -5.66 10.34 18.13
N PRO A 52 -4.67 11.01 18.75
CA PRO A 52 -4.07 12.20 18.17
C PRO A 52 -3.56 11.91 16.76
N ARG A 53 -3.59 12.92 15.87
CA ARG A 53 -3.20 12.72 14.47
C ARG A 53 -1.69 12.81 14.29
N SER A 54 -1.11 11.83 13.61
CA SER A 54 0.23 11.90 13.04
C SER A 54 0.29 13.00 11.96
N GLN A 55 1.47 13.59 11.78
CA GLN A 55 1.69 14.68 10.83
C GLN A 55 2.26 14.16 9.52
N TYR A 56 1.74 14.67 8.41
CA TYR A 56 2.17 14.32 7.07
C TYR A 56 2.50 15.58 6.27
N ALA A 57 3.69 15.64 5.68
CA ALA A 57 4.12 16.78 4.87
C ALA A 57 4.91 16.33 3.62
N LEU A 58 4.67 17.01 2.50
CA LEU A 58 5.55 16.89 1.34
C LEU A 58 6.86 17.62 1.63
N VAL A 59 7.98 16.90 1.62
CA VAL A 59 9.31 17.45 1.85
C VAL A 59 10.24 17.08 0.70
N ARG A 60 11.34 17.80 0.55
CA ARG A 60 12.43 17.40 -0.35
C ARG A 60 13.37 16.46 0.40
N ASP A 61 13.66 15.31 -0.21
CA ASP A 61 14.70 14.38 0.24
C ASP A 61 15.59 14.06 -0.97
N GLY A 62 16.81 14.62 -0.98
CA GLY A 62 17.67 14.63 -2.17
C GLY A 62 17.01 15.38 -3.34
N SER A 63 16.92 14.71 -4.50
CA SER A 63 16.33 15.28 -5.72
C SER A 63 14.82 15.05 -5.87
N SER A 64 14.18 14.35 -4.93
CA SER A 64 12.77 13.95 -5.04
C SER A 64 11.92 14.60 -3.94
N THR A 65 10.66 14.87 -4.25
CA THR A 65 9.64 15.15 -3.24
C THR A 65 9.12 13.83 -2.68
N VAL A 66 8.95 13.76 -1.36
CA VAL A 66 8.46 12.58 -0.63
C VAL A 66 7.50 13.01 0.47
N ILE A 67 6.71 12.08 1.00
CA ILE A 67 5.96 12.31 2.23
C ILE A 67 6.86 12.03 3.41
N ARG A 68 6.99 12.98 4.34
CA ARG A 68 7.49 12.74 5.70
C ARG A 68 6.29 12.55 6.62
N ALA A 69 6.28 11.46 7.36
CA ALA A 69 5.29 11.12 8.35
C ALA A 69 5.93 11.11 9.74
N GLU A 70 5.30 11.79 10.70
CA GLU A 70 5.75 11.86 12.08
C GLU A 70 4.62 11.48 13.03
N ALA A 71 4.85 10.44 13.83
CA ALA A 71 3.97 10.07 14.92
C ALA A 71 4.63 10.36 16.27
N ASN A 72 3.86 10.93 17.20
CA ASN A 72 4.25 11.13 18.60
C ASN A 72 3.01 10.91 19.46
N ARG A 73 2.90 9.72 20.07
CA ARG A 73 1.68 9.28 20.77
C ARG A 73 0.41 9.48 19.94
N SER A 74 0.52 9.18 18.65
CA SER A 74 -0.46 9.54 17.64
C SER A 74 -0.62 8.43 16.63
N ALA A 75 -1.80 8.33 16.03
CA ALA A 75 -2.09 7.41 14.94
C ALA A 75 -3.09 8.03 13.97
N SER A 76 -2.68 8.17 12.72
CA SER A 76 -3.54 8.55 11.60
C SER A 76 -2.86 8.13 10.30
N GLY A 77 -3.59 8.14 9.19
CA GLY A 77 -3.04 7.80 7.88
C GLY A 77 -3.47 8.77 6.79
N LEU A 78 -2.95 8.55 5.60
CA LEU A 78 -3.47 9.10 4.36
C LEU A 78 -3.92 7.95 3.47
N ILE A 79 -5.13 8.03 2.89
CA ILE A 79 -5.67 7.02 1.98
C ILE A 79 -5.97 7.61 0.62
N ARG A 80 -5.64 6.88 -0.44
CA ARG A 80 -6.11 7.12 -1.80
C ARG A 80 -7.04 5.98 -2.20
N ARG A 81 -8.30 6.31 -2.46
CA ARG A 81 -9.34 5.36 -2.89
C ARG A 81 -9.39 5.28 -4.42
N PHE A 82 -9.58 4.08 -4.93
CA PHE A 82 -9.73 3.79 -6.36
C PHE A 82 -10.24 2.35 -6.52
N ASP A 83 -10.81 2.04 -7.67
CA ASP A 83 -11.22 0.68 -8.03
C ASP A 83 -10.23 0.09 -9.05
N LEU A 84 -9.65 -1.07 -8.75
CA LEU A 84 -8.71 -1.74 -9.65
C LEU A 84 -8.78 -3.27 -9.50
N ASP A 85 -8.88 -3.98 -10.63
CA ASP A 85 -8.75 -5.44 -10.66
C ASP A 85 -7.29 -5.86 -10.32
N PRO A 86 -7.06 -6.55 -9.18
CA PRO A 86 -5.73 -6.96 -8.77
C PRO A 86 -5.11 -8.00 -9.72
N ASN A 87 -5.89 -8.69 -10.55
CA ASN A 87 -5.35 -9.65 -11.53
C ASN A 87 -4.72 -8.96 -12.74
N ARG A 88 -5.14 -7.72 -13.04
CA ARG A 88 -4.52 -6.91 -14.11
C ARG A 88 -3.20 -6.28 -13.67
N PHE A 89 -3.11 -5.88 -12.40
CA PHE A 89 -1.92 -5.22 -11.83
C PHE A 89 -1.52 -5.85 -10.48
N PRO A 90 -1.06 -7.11 -10.47
CA PRO A 90 -0.83 -7.85 -9.22
C PRO A 90 0.41 -7.41 -8.45
N ILE A 91 1.34 -6.68 -9.10
CA ILE A 91 2.62 -6.34 -8.48
C ILE A 91 2.57 -4.91 -7.93
N MET A 92 2.63 -4.76 -6.61
CA MET A 92 2.88 -3.46 -5.99
C MET A 92 4.38 -3.23 -5.83
N THR A 93 4.83 -2.04 -6.23
CA THR A 93 6.18 -1.55 -5.93
C THR A 93 6.08 -0.21 -5.22
N TRP A 94 6.81 -0.05 -4.13
CA TRP A 94 6.88 1.21 -3.40
C TRP A 94 8.26 1.45 -2.81
N ARG A 95 8.48 2.69 -2.37
CA ARG A 95 9.67 3.09 -1.63
C ARG A 95 9.29 3.68 -0.30
N TRP A 96 10.08 3.35 0.72
CA TRP A 96 9.94 3.94 2.05
C TRP A 96 11.29 4.00 2.78
N LYS A 97 11.34 4.79 3.84
CA LYS A 97 12.49 4.91 4.74
C LYS A 97 11.95 5.09 6.15
N ALA A 98 12.39 4.30 7.11
CA ALA A 98 12.09 4.52 8.54
C ALA A 98 13.35 5.03 9.23
N GLU A 99 13.23 6.02 10.11
CA GLU A 99 14.37 6.57 10.85
C GLU A 99 14.63 5.81 12.16
N ASN A 100 13.57 5.25 12.75
CA ASN A 100 13.64 4.50 13.98
C ASN A 100 12.65 3.33 14.00
N VAL A 101 12.89 2.37 14.89
CA VAL A 101 11.87 1.42 15.36
C VAL A 101 11.33 1.87 16.71
N ILE A 102 10.22 1.28 17.11
CA ILE A 102 9.54 1.55 18.38
C ILE A 102 9.86 0.39 19.32
N SER A 103 10.63 0.66 20.39
CA SER A 103 11.14 -0.37 21.31
C SER A 103 10.02 -1.23 21.94
N GLY A 104 8.87 -0.62 22.25
CA GLY A 104 7.70 -1.32 22.79
C GLY A 104 6.88 -2.09 21.76
N GLY A 105 7.16 -1.91 20.47
CA GLY A 105 6.38 -2.48 19.39
C GLY A 105 6.47 -4.01 19.33
N ASN A 106 5.34 -4.64 19.04
CA ASN A 106 5.18 -6.09 18.93
C ASN A 106 3.92 -6.41 18.12
N ILE A 107 4.12 -7.04 16.95
CA ILE A 107 3.06 -7.35 15.99
C ILE A 107 1.97 -8.29 16.52
N ARG A 108 2.27 -9.03 17.58
CA ARG A 108 1.35 -10.01 18.17
C ARG A 108 0.52 -9.47 19.32
N SER A 109 0.67 -8.21 19.71
CA SER A 109 -0.01 -7.65 20.88
C SER A 109 -0.60 -6.28 20.62
N ARG A 110 -1.84 -6.04 21.09
CA ARG A 110 -2.54 -4.76 20.92
C ARG A 110 -1.73 -3.56 21.44
N GLY A 111 -1.20 -3.65 22.66
CA GLY A 111 -0.36 -2.58 23.24
C GLY A 111 1.00 -2.37 22.55
N GLY A 112 1.33 -3.17 21.56
CA GLY A 112 2.54 -3.05 20.75
C GLY A 112 2.26 -2.89 19.26
N ASP A 113 1.00 -2.71 18.85
CA ASP A 113 0.62 -2.54 17.43
C ASP A 113 0.91 -1.09 16.97
N ASP A 114 2.15 -0.65 17.12
CA ASP A 114 2.67 0.60 16.52
C ASP A 114 3.75 0.22 15.50
N TYR A 115 3.79 0.83 14.31
CA TYR A 115 4.91 0.64 13.39
C TYR A 115 5.41 1.97 12.82
N PRO A 116 6.73 2.10 12.59
CA PRO A 116 7.27 3.31 12.00
C PRO A 116 6.75 3.57 10.58
N ALA A 117 6.45 2.52 9.82
CA ALA A 117 5.84 2.64 8.51
C ALA A 117 4.90 1.46 8.22
N ARG A 118 3.70 1.77 7.72
CA ARG A 118 2.74 0.81 7.16
C ARG A 118 2.25 1.29 5.79
N ILE A 119 2.01 0.36 4.88
CA ILE A 119 1.20 0.55 3.69
C ILE A 119 0.04 -0.45 3.70
N TYR A 120 -1.18 0.05 3.70
CA TYR A 120 -2.37 -0.77 3.53
C TYR A 120 -2.73 -0.86 2.05
N ILE A 121 -3.17 -2.05 1.64
CA ILE A 121 -3.98 -2.24 0.45
C ILE A 121 -5.34 -2.77 0.90
N THR A 122 -6.40 -2.04 0.54
CA THR A 122 -7.78 -2.36 0.93
C THR A 122 -8.50 -3.00 -0.24
N PHE A 123 -9.44 -3.88 0.07
CA PHE A 123 -10.22 -4.60 -0.94
C PHE A 123 -11.71 -4.31 -0.76
N ASP A 124 -12.45 -4.26 -1.87
CA ASP A 124 -13.89 -4.03 -1.88
C ASP A 124 -14.65 -5.30 -1.47
N TYR A 125 -14.59 -5.61 -0.17
CA TYR A 125 -15.27 -6.75 0.42
C TYR A 125 -16.59 -6.30 1.04
N ASP A 126 -17.69 -6.93 0.65
CA ASP A 126 -19.02 -6.59 1.16
C ASP A 126 -19.15 -7.00 2.64
N PRO A 127 -19.36 -6.05 3.57
CA PRO A 127 -19.61 -6.39 4.98
C PRO A 127 -20.84 -7.27 5.20
N SER A 128 -21.73 -7.43 4.22
CA SER A 128 -22.87 -8.34 4.28
C SER A 128 -22.44 -9.81 4.32
N ASP A 129 -21.29 -10.14 3.72
CA ASP A 129 -20.67 -11.47 3.69
C ASP A 129 -20.01 -11.86 5.03
N LEU A 130 -19.93 -10.94 5.99
CA LEU A 130 -19.45 -11.24 7.33
C LEU A 130 -20.40 -12.17 8.09
N SER A 131 -19.84 -12.96 9.01
CA SER A 131 -20.63 -13.70 10.00
C SER A 131 -21.51 -12.75 10.81
N PHE A 132 -22.61 -13.24 11.40
CA PHE A 132 -23.49 -12.39 12.20
C PHE A 132 -22.75 -11.67 13.34
N GLY A 133 -21.86 -12.38 14.04
CA GLY A 133 -21.06 -11.79 15.12
C GLY A 133 -20.10 -10.71 14.60
N ASP A 134 -19.44 -10.96 13.47
CA ASP A 134 -18.53 -9.99 12.86
C ASP A 134 -19.26 -8.74 12.35
N ARG A 135 -20.49 -8.89 11.83
CA ARG A 135 -21.33 -7.73 11.46
C ARG A 135 -21.68 -6.86 12.66
N VAL A 136 -21.95 -7.46 13.82
CA VAL A 136 -22.19 -6.72 15.06
C VAL A 136 -20.92 -5.99 15.50
N LYS A 137 -19.77 -6.69 15.51
CA LYS A 137 -18.46 -6.09 15.81
C LYS A 137 -18.13 -4.94 14.87
N TYR A 138 -18.39 -5.10 13.57
CA TYR A 138 -18.13 -4.11 12.53
C TYR A 138 -18.92 -2.82 12.79
N ARG A 139 -20.22 -2.93 13.03
CA ARG A 139 -21.08 -1.78 13.36
C ARG A 139 -20.64 -1.08 14.64
N ALA A 140 -20.21 -1.84 15.66
CA ALA A 140 -19.72 -1.27 16.91
C ALA A 140 -18.41 -0.47 16.71
N LEU A 141 -17.45 -1.01 15.96
CA LEU A 141 -16.20 -0.30 15.65
C LEU A 141 -16.44 0.98 14.87
N ARG A 142 -17.30 0.96 13.85
CA ARG A 142 -17.72 2.15 13.10
C ARG A 142 -18.29 3.23 14.03
N ALA A 143 -19.19 2.84 14.94
CA ALA A 143 -19.78 3.76 15.92
C ALA A 143 -18.76 4.36 16.91
N LEU A 144 -17.60 3.71 17.09
CA LEU A 144 -16.48 4.17 17.92
C LEU A 144 -15.44 4.99 17.13
N GLY A 145 -15.78 5.47 15.93
CA GLY A 145 -14.89 6.32 15.12
C GLY A 145 -13.84 5.55 14.32
N TYR A 146 -14.00 4.24 14.13
CA TYR A 146 -13.17 3.42 13.25
C TYR A 146 -13.80 3.26 11.86
N ASP A 147 -14.25 4.38 11.28
CA ASP A 147 -15.00 4.39 10.01
C ASP A 147 -14.22 3.84 8.81
N ASP A 148 -12.90 3.99 8.85
CA ASP A 148 -12.01 3.63 7.75
C ASP A 148 -11.42 2.22 7.86
N ILE A 149 -11.76 1.43 8.89
CA ILE A 149 -11.25 0.05 9.00
C ILE A 149 -11.86 -0.83 7.88
N PRO A 150 -11.03 -1.37 6.96
CA PRO A 150 -11.50 -2.28 5.93
C PRO A 150 -11.79 -3.68 6.51
N VAL A 151 -12.76 -4.38 5.93
CA VAL A 151 -13.12 -5.76 6.29
C VAL A 151 -12.13 -6.79 5.71
N ARG A 152 -11.41 -6.40 4.66
CA ARG A 152 -10.26 -7.11 4.10
C ARG A 152 -9.16 -6.13 3.73
N ALA A 153 -8.00 -6.27 4.35
CA ALA A 153 -6.79 -5.56 3.94
C ALA A 153 -5.52 -6.32 4.26
N LEU A 154 -4.49 -6.08 3.43
CA LEU A 154 -3.12 -6.41 3.77
C LEU A 154 -2.43 -5.14 4.28
N SER A 155 -1.69 -5.25 5.36
CA SER A 155 -0.87 -4.17 5.92
C SER A 155 0.60 -4.54 5.83
N TYR A 156 1.30 -3.98 4.86
CA TYR A 156 2.75 -4.16 4.72
C TYR A 156 3.47 -3.30 5.74
N VAL A 157 4.23 -3.92 6.63
CA VAL A 157 4.82 -3.22 7.78
C VAL A 157 6.34 -3.32 7.82
N TRP A 158 6.93 -2.24 8.31
CA TRP A 158 8.25 -2.28 8.92
C TRP A 158 8.08 -2.70 10.39
N ALA A 159 8.21 -4.00 10.65
CA ALA A 159 8.07 -4.58 11.97
C ALA A 159 9.18 -4.12 12.92
N ASN A 160 8.87 -3.99 14.21
CA ASN A 160 9.83 -3.44 15.18
C ASN A 160 10.91 -4.46 15.57
N ARG A 161 10.60 -5.76 15.53
CA ARG A 161 11.50 -6.83 15.98
C ARG A 161 11.93 -7.70 14.82
N SER A 162 13.21 -8.04 14.75
CA SER A 162 13.78 -8.86 13.67
C SER A 162 13.15 -10.25 13.53
N SER A 163 12.57 -10.80 14.60
CA SER A 163 11.87 -12.10 14.59
C SER A 163 10.51 -12.07 13.89
N GLU A 164 9.96 -10.89 13.60
CA GLU A 164 8.63 -10.70 13.03
C GLU A 164 8.73 -10.75 11.50
N THR A 165 8.50 -11.93 10.93
CA THR A 165 8.68 -12.18 9.48
C THR A 165 7.50 -12.91 8.83
N GLN A 166 6.53 -13.35 9.63
CA GLN A 166 5.37 -14.12 9.18
C GLN A 166 4.15 -13.22 9.05
N ILE A 167 3.26 -13.57 8.12
CA ILE A 167 1.95 -12.95 8.04
C ILE A 167 1.16 -13.34 9.29
N VAL A 168 0.57 -12.36 9.96
CA VAL A 168 -0.24 -12.56 11.17
C VAL A 168 -1.47 -11.65 11.13
N PRO A 169 -2.61 -12.05 11.73
CA PRO A 169 -3.73 -11.15 11.88
C PRO A 169 -3.34 -9.94 12.74
N ASN A 170 -3.96 -8.79 12.47
CA ASN A 170 -3.83 -7.64 13.34
C ASN A 170 -4.37 -7.97 14.75
N ALA A 171 -3.73 -7.42 15.79
CA ALA A 171 -4.05 -7.75 17.17
C ALA A 171 -5.49 -7.36 17.59
N TYR A 172 -6.14 -6.43 16.88
CA TYR A 172 -7.51 -6.01 17.11
C TYR A 172 -8.54 -6.80 16.28
N THR A 173 -8.16 -7.23 15.08
CA THR A 173 -9.04 -7.93 14.16
C THR A 173 -8.29 -8.78 13.13
N ASP A 174 -8.88 -9.88 12.70
CA ASP A 174 -8.38 -10.73 11.62
C ASP A 174 -8.76 -10.21 10.21
N TRP A 175 -9.57 -9.16 10.14
CA TRP A 175 -9.92 -8.46 8.90
C TRP A 175 -8.71 -7.80 8.20
N VAL A 176 -7.69 -7.48 9.00
CA VAL A 176 -6.43 -6.92 8.52
C VAL A 176 -5.33 -7.92 8.78
N GLN A 177 -4.57 -8.27 7.75
CA GLN A 177 -3.46 -9.20 7.83
C GLN A 177 -2.15 -8.43 7.70
N MET A 178 -1.34 -8.50 8.74
CA MET A 178 -0.06 -7.81 8.83
C MET A 178 1.00 -8.63 8.10
N VAL A 179 1.70 -8.00 7.15
CA VAL A 179 2.71 -8.61 6.30
C VAL A 179 4.06 -7.92 6.56
N PRO A 180 4.89 -8.45 7.46
CA PRO A 180 6.24 -7.94 7.66
C PRO A 180 7.05 -8.08 6.38
N VAL A 181 7.51 -6.96 5.84
CA VAL A 181 8.42 -6.91 4.69
C VAL A 181 9.80 -6.38 5.08
N ARG A 182 9.88 -5.70 6.23
CA ARG A 182 11.10 -5.31 6.93
C ARG A 182 10.92 -5.50 8.42
N SER A 183 12.02 -5.68 9.13
CA SER A 183 11.98 -5.98 10.56
C SER A 183 13.23 -5.46 11.28
N GLY A 184 13.04 -4.82 12.44
CA GLY A 184 14.13 -4.34 13.27
C GLY A 184 14.87 -3.13 12.70
N SER A 185 16.09 -2.91 13.22
CA SER A 185 16.90 -1.73 12.89
C SER A 185 17.66 -1.83 11.57
N SER A 186 17.60 -2.98 10.89
CA SER A 186 18.32 -3.19 9.64
C SER A 186 17.71 -2.33 8.52
N GLY A 187 18.52 -1.44 7.95
CA GLY A 187 18.10 -0.56 6.85
C GLY A 187 17.47 0.76 7.29
N LEU A 188 17.39 1.06 8.59
CA LEU A 188 16.93 2.37 9.06
C LEU A 188 17.79 3.50 8.48
N GLY A 189 17.18 4.67 8.27
CA GLY A 189 17.82 5.85 7.68
C GLY A 189 18.16 5.72 6.19
N THR A 190 17.80 4.60 5.54
CA THR A 190 18.06 4.36 4.12
C THR A 190 16.78 4.01 3.36
N TRP A 191 16.68 4.48 2.11
CA TRP A 191 15.55 4.14 1.26
C TRP A 191 15.55 2.66 0.89
N GLN A 192 14.45 1.99 1.21
CA GLN A 192 14.17 0.63 0.78
C GLN A 192 13.12 0.65 -0.33
N THR A 193 13.27 -0.25 -1.29
CA THR A 193 12.26 -0.51 -2.33
C THR A 193 11.70 -1.90 -2.09
N GLU A 194 10.39 -2.00 -2.01
CA GLU A 194 9.68 -3.27 -1.89
C GLU A 194 8.94 -3.58 -3.19
N ARG A 195 8.84 -4.87 -3.52
CA ARG A 195 8.05 -5.39 -4.64
C ARG A 195 7.31 -6.64 -4.17
N ARG A 196 5.97 -6.62 -4.23
CA ARG A 196 5.11 -7.72 -3.73
C ARG A 196 4.04 -8.10 -4.76
N ASP A 197 3.75 -9.39 -4.84
CA ASP A 197 2.57 -9.91 -5.54
C ASP A 197 1.40 -9.90 -4.55
N ILE A 198 0.51 -8.92 -4.71
CA ILE A 198 -0.64 -8.68 -3.83
C ILE A 198 -1.60 -9.85 -3.85
N VAL A 199 -1.84 -10.43 -5.03
CA VAL A 199 -2.78 -11.55 -5.19
C VAL A 199 -2.27 -12.76 -4.43
N ARG A 200 -0.97 -13.06 -4.53
CA ARG A 200 -0.33 -14.14 -3.78
C ARG A 200 -0.39 -13.88 -2.27
N ASP A 201 -0.07 -12.66 -1.84
CA ASP A 201 -0.08 -12.30 -0.42
C ASP A 201 -1.50 -12.37 0.16
N TYR A 202 -2.52 -11.94 -0.60
CA TYR A 202 -3.92 -12.03 -0.21
C TYR A 202 -4.37 -13.47 -0.03
N ARG A 203 -4.11 -14.34 -1.01
CA ARG A 203 -4.43 -15.77 -0.93
C ARG A 203 -3.75 -16.44 0.26
N ALA A 204 -2.49 -16.10 0.53
CA ALA A 204 -1.76 -16.63 1.67
C ALA A 204 -2.38 -16.18 3.01
N ALA A 205 -2.97 -14.98 3.05
CA ALA A 205 -3.52 -14.38 4.26
C ALA A 205 -4.98 -14.78 4.53
N PHE A 206 -5.80 -14.92 3.48
CA PHE A 206 -7.25 -15.12 3.60
C PHE A 206 -7.75 -16.45 3.02
N GLY A 207 -6.95 -17.18 2.24
CA GLY A 207 -7.33 -18.46 1.66
C GLY A 207 -8.31 -18.38 0.48
N GLU A 208 -8.60 -17.18 -0.01
CA GLU A 208 -9.54 -16.90 -1.10
C GLU A 208 -8.93 -15.96 -2.16
N ASP A 209 -9.61 -15.79 -3.29
CA ASP A 209 -9.20 -14.83 -4.31
C ASP A 209 -9.58 -13.38 -3.91
N PRO A 210 -8.71 -12.39 -4.15
CA PRO A 210 -9.03 -11.01 -3.79
C PRO A 210 -10.14 -10.44 -4.68
N PRO A 211 -11.10 -9.68 -4.09
CA PRO A 211 -11.96 -8.81 -4.88
C PRO A 211 -11.16 -7.60 -5.39
N ALA A 212 -11.84 -6.61 -5.99
CA ALA A 212 -11.19 -5.40 -6.47
C ALA A 212 -10.42 -4.69 -5.34
N ILE A 213 -9.27 -4.10 -5.67
CA ILE A 213 -8.57 -3.18 -4.77
C ILE A 213 -9.43 -1.92 -4.68
N SER A 214 -9.75 -1.50 -3.45
CA SER A 214 -10.56 -0.30 -3.16
C SER A 214 -9.71 0.91 -2.74
N GLY A 215 -8.42 0.72 -2.48
CA GLY A 215 -7.51 1.80 -2.13
C GLY A 215 -6.16 1.37 -1.59
N VAL A 216 -5.31 2.37 -1.39
CA VAL A 216 -4.01 2.24 -0.72
C VAL A 216 -3.89 3.33 0.33
N ALA A 217 -3.41 2.99 1.52
CA ALA A 217 -3.13 3.94 2.58
C ALA A 217 -1.68 3.87 3.05
N ILE A 218 -1.11 5.02 3.42
CA ILE A 218 0.17 5.12 4.12
C ILE A 218 -0.09 5.54 5.56
N MET A 219 0.67 4.97 6.50
CA MET A 219 0.46 5.22 7.91
C MET A 219 1.75 5.10 8.72
N THR A 220 1.90 5.99 9.69
CA THR A 220 2.88 5.93 10.78
C THR A 220 2.17 6.20 12.09
N ASP A 221 2.42 5.36 13.08
CA ASP A 221 1.71 5.35 14.34
C ASP A 221 2.60 4.96 15.53
N ALA A 222 2.29 5.54 16.68
CA ALA A 222 3.07 5.41 17.91
C ALA A 222 2.19 5.64 19.16
N ASP A 223 0.88 5.42 19.07
CA ASP A 223 -0.08 5.71 20.13
C ASP A 223 -0.17 4.59 21.18
N ASN A 224 -0.02 3.32 20.78
CA ASN A 224 -0.21 2.18 21.69
C ASN A 224 0.95 2.01 22.68
N THR A 225 2.18 2.29 22.25
CA THR A 225 3.41 2.21 23.07
C THR A 225 3.76 3.55 23.73
N GLY A 226 3.08 4.64 23.36
CA GLY A 226 3.37 5.98 23.82
C GLY A 226 4.71 6.55 23.33
N GLY A 227 5.24 6.01 22.23
CA GLY A 227 6.51 6.38 21.63
C GLY A 227 6.41 7.45 20.54
N SER A 228 7.41 7.47 19.67
CA SER A 228 7.43 8.28 18.46
C SER A 228 8.07 7.52 17.30
N ALA A 229 7.68 7.89 16.08
CA ALA A 229 8.27 7.35 14.86
C ALA A 229 8.33 8.39 13.76
N THR A 230 9.38 8.31 12.95
CA THR A 230 9.49 9.05 11.69
C THR A 230 9.71 8.09 10.54
N ALA A 231 8.91 8.26 9.50
CA ALA A 231 9.09 7.56 8.24
C ALA A 231 8.87 8.47 7.04
N TYR A 232 9.32 7.99 5.89
CA TYR A 232 9.18 8.65 4.62
C TYR A 232 8.56 7.67 3.63
N PHE A 233 7.64 8.16 2.80
CA PHE A 233 6.99 7.41 1.74
C PHE A 233 7.29 8.05 0.39
N GLY A 234 7.78 7.23 -0.54
CA GLY A 234 8.02 7.60 -1.92
C GLY A 234 6.90 7.08 -2.84
N ASP A 235 7.16 7.11 -4.14
CA ASP A 235 6.18 6.71 -5.15
C ASP A 235 5.70 5.26 -4.98
N ILE A 236 4.44 5.04 -5.35
CA ILE A 236 3.74 3.76 -5.25
C ILE A 236 3.10 3.45 -6.60
N ARG A 237 3.30 2.24 -7.11
CA ARG A 237 2.73 1.80 -8.39
C ARG A 237 2.28 0.35 -8.34
N LEU A 238 1.28 0.05 -9.15
CA LEU A 238 0.76 -1.29 -9.41
C LEU A 238 1.06 -1.64 -10.86
N GLY A 239 1.77 -2.74 -11.09
CA GLY A 239 2.24 -3.15 -12.40
C GLY A 239 1.87 -4.59 -12.73
N THR A 240 2.19 -4.99 -13.95
CA THR A 240 2.07 -6.38 -14.40
C THR A 240 3.22 -7.25 -13.85
N ARG A 241 3.13 -8.57 -13.99
CA ARG A 241 4.16 -9.51 -13.50
C ARG A 241 5.49 -9.34 -14.24
#